data_AF-J9AK63-F1
#
_entry.id   AF-J9AK63-F1
#
_cell.length_a   1.000
_cell.length_b   1.000
_cell.length_c   1.000
_cell.angle_alpha   90.00
_cell.angle_beta   90.00
_cell.angle_gamma   90.00
#
_symmetry.space_group_name_H-M   'P 1'
#
loop_
_entity.id
_entity.type
_entity.pdbx_description
1 polymer ?
#
loop_
_entity_poly.entity_id
_entity_poly.type
_entity_poly.pdbx_seq_one_letter_code
_entity_poly.pdbx_strand_id
1 'polypeptide(L)'
;MQHSFGKGTLINLLRQFANLHKDRQQISVGFIGYPNVGKSSIINTLRAKRVCKTAPIAGETKVWQYVSLMRRIYMIDCPGVVYPQGDSETQIILKGVVRVENVKDPINHVQGVLDRVREQYLLKTYSIDPWNDVCDFLTKICVKTGRLLKGGEPDWNTAAKIVLNDFQRGRLPYFVLPPGCELQNAHEHCEDSVKCAEEIATSECNDSNDIANEESNAADDHNNSDDDDDDDGTLTDLGSTCS
;
A
#
# COMPACT_ATOMS: atom_id res chain seq x y z
N MET A 1 -1.43 -6.48 -11.02
CA MET A 1 -2.03 -5.68 -9.92
C MET A 1 -3.54 -5.76 -10.11
N GLN A 2 -4.20 -6.77 -9.54
CA GLN A 2 -5.55 -7.18 -9.94
C GLN A 2 -6.66 -6.74 -8.97
N HIS A 3 -6.31 -6.07 -7.87
CA HIS A 3 -7.26 -5.60 -6.86
C HIS A 3 -7.05 -4.11 -6.55
N SER A 4 -7.51 -3.23 -7.46
CA SER A 4 -7.50 -1.78 -7.23
C SER A 4 -8.89 -1.27 -6.84
N PHE A 5 -8.99 -0.51 -5.76
CA PHE A 5 -10.22 0.16 -5.36
C PHE A 5 -10.26 1.60 -5.89
N GLY A 6 -11.45 2.10 -6.27
CA GLY A 6 -11.65 3.50 -6.69
C GLY A 6 -11.13 3.89 -8.08
N LYS A 7 -10.56 2.96 -8.86
CA LYS A 7 -10.04 3.21 -10.21
C LYS A 7 -11.09 3.83 -11.14
N GLY A 8 -12.28 3.23 -11.22
CA GLY A 8 -13.37 3.71 -12.07
C GLY A 8 -13.86 5.11 -11.68
N THR A 9 -14.01 5.36 -10.37
CA THR A 9 -14.43 6.66 -9.83
C THR A 9 -13.46 7.77 -10.23
N LEU A 10 -12.15 7.55 -10.08
CA LEU A 10 -11.14 8.53 -10.46
C LEU A 10 -11.11 8.79 -11.97
N ILE A 11 -11.22 7.73 -12.80
CA ILE A 11 -11.30 7.89 -14.26
C ILE A 11 -12.52 8.71 -14.65
N ASN A 12 -13.69 8.43 -14.04
CA ASN A 12 -14.91 9.17 -14.32
C ASN A 12 -14.79 10.64 -13.92
N LEU A 13 -14.17 10.95 -12.78
CA LEU A 13 -13.89 12.32 -12.37
C LEU A 13 -12.99 13.05 -13.37
N LEU A 14 -11.91 12.40 -13.84
CA LEU A 14 -11.02 13.01 -14.85
C LEU A 14 -11.72 13.24 -16.19
N ARG A 15 -12.64 12.35 -16.59
CA ARG A 15 -13.48 12.52 -17.79
C ARG A 15 -14.43 13.71 -17.64
N GLN A 16 -15.01 13.93 -16.45
CA GLN A 16 -15.84 15.12 -16.19
C GLN A 16 -15.04 16.41 -16.35
N PHE A 17 -13.80 16.47 -15.83
CA PHE A 17 -12.91 17.61 -16.05
C PHE A 17 -12.54 17.80 -17.53
N ALA A 18 -12.29 16.73 -18.27
CA ALA A 18 -12.03 16.80 -19.72
C ALA A 18 -13.25 17.27 -20.53
N ASN A 19 -14.46 17.00 -20.02
CA ASN A 19 -15.73 17.47 -20.59
C ASN A 19 -16.08 18.90 -20.17
N LEU A 20 -15.54 19.41 -19.07
CA LEU A 20 -15.67 20.81 -18.69
C LEU A 20 -14.78 21.70 -19.57
N HIS A 21 -13.59 21.22 -19.90
CA HIS A 21 -12.61 21.91 -20.75
C HIS A 21 -12.64 21.39 -22.21
N LYS A 22 -13.80 21.49 -22.89
CA LYS A 22 -13.95 21.04 -24.30
C LYS A 22 -13.20 21.93 -25.29
N ASP A 23 -13.00 23.19 -24.93
CA ASP A 23 -12.22 24.17 -25.70
C ASP A 23 -10.74 23.81 -25.78
N ARG A 24 -10.25 22.99 -24.85
CA ARG A 24 -8.86 22.51 -24.83
C ARG A 24 -8.76 21.14 -25.51
N GLN A 25 -7.76 21.00 -26.38
CA GLN A 25 -7.46 19.74 -27.04
C GLN A 25 -7.11 18.64 -26.01
N GLN A 26 -6.36 19.01 -24.97
CA GLN A 26 -5.89 18.10 -23.92
C GLN A 26 -5.87 18.76 -22.55
N ILE A 27 -6.04 17.95 -21.50
CA ILE A 27 -5.85 18.33 -20.10
C ILE A 27 -4.66 17.59 -19.51
N SER A 28 -3.95 18.25 -18.59
CA SER A 28 -2.85 17.67 -17.83
C SER A 28 -3.16 17.71 -16.34
N VAL A 29 -2.97 16.59 -15.64
CA VAL A 29 -3.34 16.40 -14.23
C VAL A 29 -2.10 16.02 -13.44
N GLY A 30 -1.66 16.89 -12.55
CA GLY A 30 -0.49 16.65 -11.71
C GLY A 30 -0.82 15.94 -10.40
N PHE A 31 0.00 14.95 -10.05
CA PHE A 31 -0.06 14.26 -8.76
C PHE A 31 0.95 14.87 -7.79
N ILE A 32 0.47 15.58 -6.78
CA ILE A 32 1.28 16.29 -5.79
C ILE A 32 1.06 15.69 -4.40
N GLY A 33 2.11 15.63 -3.58
CA GLY A 33 2.02 15.18 -2.20
C GLY A 33 3.38 14.76 -1.63
N TYR A 34 3.36 14.30 -0.38
CA TYR A 34 4.55 13.82 0.32
C TYR A 34 5.24 12.65 -0.41
N PRO A 35 6.53 12.38 -0.14
CA PRO A 35 7.18 11.13 -0.54
C PRO A 35 6.38 9.91 -0.05
N ASN A 36 6.48 8.77 -0.77
CA ASN A 36 5.91 7.48 -0.37
C ASN A 36 4.38 7.37 -0.20
N VAL A 37 3.60 8.42 -0.48
CA VAL A 37 2.11 8.38 -0.45
C VAL A 37 1.46 7.61 -1.60
N GLY A 38 2.24 7.05 -2.53
CA GLY A 38 1.72 6.22 -3.63
C GLY A 38 1.38 6.95 -4.94
N LYS A 39 1.84 8.18 -5.16
CA LYS A 39 1.59 8.97 -6.39
C LYS A 39 1.84 8.17 -7.68
N SER A 40 3.07 7.68 -7.85
CA SER A 40 3.49 6.86 -8.99
C SER A 40 2.73 5.53 -9.08
N SER A 41 2.35 4.95 -7.93
CA SER A 41 1.54 3.72 -7.87
C SER A 41 0.11 3.94 -8.35
N ILE A 42 -0.50 5.10 -8.05
CA ILE A 42 -1.82 5.48 -8.55
C ILE A 42 -1.77 5.59 -10.08
N ILE A 43 -0.74 6.26 -10.63
CA ILE A 43 -0.55 6.38 -12.08
C ILE A 43 -0.42 5.01 -12.76
N ASN A 44 0.40 4.11 -12.19
CA ASN A 44 0.55 2.74 -12.69
C ASN A 44 -0.77 1.95 -12.64
N THR A 45 -1.57 2.16 -11.59
CA THR A 45 -2.87 1.51 -11.41
C THR A 45 -3.89 2.01 -12.45
N LEU A 46 -3.94 3.31 -12.67
CA LEU A 46 -4.80 3.92 -13.70
C LEU A 46 -4.43 3.44 -15.10
N ARG A 47 -3.13 3.27 -15.38
CA ARG A 47 -2.62 2.74 -16.65
C ARG A 47 -2.71 1.22 -16.80
N ALA A 48 -3.01 0.49 -15.72
CA ALA A 48 -2.94 -0.98 -15.67
C ALA A 48 -1.57 -1.57 -16.08
N LYS A 49 -0.51 -0.76 -16.06
CA LYS A 49 0.86 -1.16 -16.40
C LYS A 49 1.88 -0.35 -15.61
N ARG A 50 3.09 -0.90 -15.46
CA ARG A 50 4.19 -0.25 -14.74
C ARG A 50 4.88 0.78 -15.65
N VAL A 51 4.36 2.02 -15.66
CA VAL A 51 4.94 3.15 -16.41
C VAL A 51 5.94 3.92 -15.56
N CYS A 52 5.55 4.26 -14.33
CA CYS A 52 6.40 4.96 -13.38
C CYS A 52 7.21 3.96 -12.55
N LYS A 53 8.45 4.33 -12.22
CA LYS A 53 9.24 3.59 -11.22
C LYS A 53 8.61 3.76 -9.84
N THR A 54 8.53 2.65 -9.11
CA THR A 54 7.95 2.60 -7.77
C THR A 54 8.85 1.75 -6.88
N ALA A 55 9.16 2.26 -5.71
CA ALA A 55 9.93 1.59 -4.66
C ALA A 55 9.43 2.07 -3.29
N PRO A 56 9.51 1.25 -2.23
CA PRO A 56 9.17 1.63 -0.87
C PRO A 56 10.32 2.45 -0.23
N ILE A 57 10.86 3.42 -0.96
CA ILE A 57 12.01 4.22 -0.58
C ILE A 57 11.75 5.67 -1.01
N ALA A 58 12.02 6.61 -0.10
CA ALA A 58 11.89 8.03 -0.43
C ALA A 58 12.84 8.46 -1.56
N GLY A 59 12.33 9.37 -2.40
CA GLY A 59 13.09 9.95 -3.51
C GLY A 59 13.25 9.06 -4.74
N GLU A 60 12.37 8.06 -4.92
CA GLU A 60 12.36 7.24 -6.14
C GLU A 60 12.07 8.08 -7.39
N THR A 61 10.99 8.88 -7.35
CA THR A 61 10.67 9.86 -8.41
C THR A 61 11.48 11.13 -8.18
N LYS A 62 12.46 11.39 -9.07
CA LYS A 62 13.36 12.56 -8.98
C LYS A 62 13.01 13.70 -9.92
N VAL A 63 12.44 13.37 -11.08
CA VAL A 63 12.09 14.31 -12.14
C VAL A 63 10.64 14.08 -12.50
N TRP A 64 9.92 15.14 -12.87
CA TRP A 64 8.57 14.99 -13.35
C TRP A 64 8.51 14.20 -14.67
N GLN A 65 7.38 13.56 -14.95
CA GLN A 65 7.18 12.89 -16.23
C GLN A 65 5.72 12.89 -16.65
N TYR A 66 5.50 13.02 -17.96
CA TYR A 66 4.17 12.92 -18.56
C TYR A 66 3.82 11.46 -18.86
N VAL A 67 2.62 11.06 -18.47
CA VAL A 67 2.05 9.75 -18.75
C VAL A 67 0.68 9.98 -19.37
N SER A 68 0.52 9.68 -20.66
CA SER A 68 -0.80 9.69 -21.29
C SER A 68 -1.70 8.67 -20.59
N LEU A 69 -2.93 9.04 -20.22
CA LEU A 69 -3.97 8.12 -19.74
C LEU A 69 -4.93 7.76 -20.86
N MET A 70 -5.45 8.77 -21.55
CA MET A 70 -6.34 8.70 -22.71
C MET A 70 -5.87 9.75 -23.73
N ARG A 71 -6.44 9.75 -24.95
CA ARG A 71 -6.06 10.72 -26.01
C ARG A 71 -6.09 12.19 -25.57
N ARG A 72 -7.04 12.56 -24.69
CA ARG A 72 -7.22 13.94 -24.20
C ARG A 72 -6.67 14.19 -22.79
N ILE A 73 -6.17 13.18 -22.08
CA ILE A 73 -5.82 13.29 -20.65
C ILE A 73 -4.39 12.79 -20.42
N TYR A 74 -3.55 13.68 -19.92
CA TYR A 74 -2.20 13.38 -19.46
C TYR A 74 -2.13 13.47 -17.93
N MET A 75 -1.39 12.55 -17.34
CA MET A 75 -1.02 12.56 -15.93
C MET A 75 0.43 13.01 -15.79
N ILE A 76 0.73 13.78 -14.75
CA ILE A 76 2.08 14.21 -14.43
C ILE A 76 2.46 13.61 -13.09
N ASP A 77 3.47 12.73 -13.10
CA ASP A 77 4.08 12.22 -11.88
C ASP A 77 5.10 13.23 -11.38
N CYS A 78 4.96 13.72 -10.15
CA CYS A 78 5.87 14.71 -9.57
C CYS A 78 6.70 14.10 -8.43
N PRO A 79 7.93 14.60 -8.18
CA PRO A 79 8.68 14.25 -6.98
C PRO A 79 7.88 14.61 -5.72
N GLY A 80 8.16 13.91 -4.61
CA GLY A 80 7.53 14.20 -3.33
C GLY A 80 7.99 15.55 -2.78
N VAL A 81 7.04 16.36 -2.31
CA VAL A 81 7.32 17.67 -1.69
C VAL A 81 7.07 17.59 -0.19
N VAL A 82 7.98 18.18 0.58
CA VAL A 82 7.93 18.23 2.05
C VAL A 82 7.89 19.69 2.45
N TYR A 83 6.90 20.06 3.26
CA TYR A 83 6.74 21.43 3.74
C TYR A 83 7.35 21.54 5.15
N PRO A 84 8.08 22.62 5.46
CA PRO A 84 8.59 22.85 6.81
C PRO A 84 7.42 23.24 7.74
N GLN A 85 6.81 22.25 8.39
CA GLN A 85 5.65 22.43 9.29
C GLN A 85 6.03 22.48 10.77
N GLY A 86 7.32 22.56 11.09
CA GLY A 86 7.80 22.46 12.48
C GLY A 86 7.74 21.05 13.05
N ASP A 87 7.67 20.03 12.18
CA ASP A 87 7.72 18.62 12.58
C ASP A 87 9.03 18.30 13.30
N SER A 88 8.95 17.45 14.33
CA SER A 88 10.14 16.87 14.95
C SER A 88 10.83 15.89 13.99
N GLU A 89 12.11 15.62 14.20
CA GLU A 89 12.86 14.66 13.39
C GLU A 89 12.19 13.27 13.39
N THR A 90 11.72 12.81 14.55
CA THR A 90 10.95 11.57 14.67
C THR A 90 9.69 11.59 13.79
N GLN A 91 8.95 12.70 13.74
CA GLN A 91 7.77 12.80 12.88
C GLN A 91 8.13 12.73 11.40
N ILE A 92 9.21 13.40 10.97
CA ILE A 92 9.70 13.37 9.59
C ILE A 92 10.10 11.95 9.17
N ILE A 93 10.79 11.23 10.05
CA ILE A 93 11.19 9.83 9.83
C ILE A 93 9.96 8.94 9.74
N LEU A 94 9.02 9.04 10.68
CA LEU A 94 7.82 8.19 10.69
C LEU A 94 6.88 8.47 9.50
N LYS A 95 6.86 9.70 8.95
CA LYS A 95 6.17 10.03 7.69
C LYS A 95 6.83 9.40 6.44
N GLY A 96 7.97 8.73 6.57
CA GLY A 96 8.66 8.08 5.46
C GLY A 96 9.33 9.07 4.50
N VAL A 97 9.66 10.27 4.97
CA VAL A 97 10.31 11.31 4.15
C VAL A 97 11.80 11.01 3.93
N VAL A 98 12.45 10.42 4.93
CA VAL A 98 13.88 10.12 4.94
C VAL A 98 14.08 8.61 4.85
N ARG A 99 15.15 8.19 4.17
CA ARG A 99 15.58 6.79 4.12
C ARG A 99 16.11 6.38 5.50
N VAL A 100 15.56 5.31 6.06
CA VAL A 100 15.91 4.82 7.41
C VAL A 100 17.39 4.49 7.52
N GLU A 101 18.03 4.09 6.42
CA GLU A 101 19.46 3.77 6.36
C GLU A 101 20.34 4.97 6.70
N ASN A 102 19.88 6.19 6.40
CA ASN A 102 20.60 7.45 6.60
C ASN A 102 20.32 8.09 7.97
N VAL A 103 19.45 7.50 8.79
CA VAL A 103 19.16 7.97 10.15
C VAL A 103 20.36 7.65 11.04
N LYS A 104 20.89 8.67 11.73
CA LYS A 104 22.10 8.54 12.57
C LYS A 104 21.81 7.74 13.84
N ASP A 105 20.76 8.11 14.57
CA ASP A 105 20.41 7.51 15.87
C ASP A 105 19.02 6.84 15.81
N PRO A 106 18.88 5.71 15.10
CA PRO A 106 17.57 5.09 14.86
C PRO A 106 16.86 4.67 16.16
N ILE A 107 17.61 4.34 17.21
CA ILE A 107 17.09 3.91 18.51
C ILE A 107 16.19 4.98 19.14
N ASN A 108 16.58 6.25 19.05
CA ASN A 108 15.85 7.38 19.66
C ASN A 108 14.47 7.60 19.05
N HIS A 109 14.23 7.08 17.84
CA HIS A 109 12.96 7.26 17.12
C HIS A 109 12.01 6.06 17.31
N VAL A 110 12.47 4.95 17.89
CA VAL A 110 11.65 3.75 18.13
C VAL A 110 10.53 4.04 19.11
N GLN A 111 10.76 4.87 20.13
CA GLN A 111 9.70 5.28 21.07
C GLN A 111 8.48 5.85 20.32
N GLY A 112 8.71 6.65 19.27
CA GLY A 112 7.61 7.20 18.47
C GLY A 112 6.79 6.13 17.73
N VAL A 113 7.35 4.95 17.46
CA VAL A 113 6.59 3.80 16.93
C VAL A 113 5.77 3.16 18.04
N LEU A 114 6.38 2.92 19.21
CA LEU A 114 5.71 2.30 20.36
C LEU A 114 4.53 3.14 20.87
N ASP A 115 4.65 4.47 20.84
CA ASP A 115 3.58 5.39 21.24
C ASP A 115 2.39 5.37 20.27
N ARG A 116 2.60 4.94 19.03
CA ARG A 116 1.62 4.98 17.94
C ARG A 116 0.94 3.63 17.74
N VAL A 117 1.72 2.56 17.74
CA VAL A 117 1.25 1.20 17.45
C VAL A 117 0.79 0.54 18.75
N ARG A 118 -0.42 -0.05 18.75
CA ARG A 118 -0.91 -0.78 19.92
C ARG A 118 0.02 -1.96 20.23
N GLU A 119 0.29 -2.16 21.52
CA GLU A 119 1.20 -3.18 22.04
C GLU A 119 0.92 -4.59 21.48
N GLN A 120 -0.36 -4.98 21.45
CA GLN A 120 -0.82 -6.28 20.94
C GLN A 120 -0.35 -6.55 19.50
N TYR A 121 -0.33 -5.53 18.63
CA TYR A 121 0.13 -5.69 17.25
C TYR A 121 1.63 -5.89 17.16
N LEU A 122 2.41 -5.22 18.03
CA LEU A 122 3.86 -5.38 18.09
C LEU A 122 4.23 -6.78 18.60
N LEU A 123 3.59 -7.25 19.68
CA LEU A 123 3.78 -8.61 20.22
C LEU A 123 3.50 -9.67 19.16
N LYS A 124 2.36 -9.54 18.45
CA LYS A 124 1.98 -10.48 17.39
C LYS A 124 2.94 -10.43 16.20
N THR A 125 3.31 -9.23 15.74
CA THR A 125 4.14 -9.06 14.53
C THR A 125 5.56 -9.57 14.73
N TYR A 126 6.14 -9.35 15.90
CA TYR A 126 7.51 -9.77 16.22
C TYR A 126 7.57 -11.12 16.96
N SER A 127 6.44 -11.64 17.45
CA SER A 127 6.37 -12.89 18.22
C SER A 127 7.33 -12.88 19.42
N ILE A 128 7.26 -11.80 20.20
CA ILE A 128 8.04 -11.52 21.41
C ILE A 128 7.14 -11.42 22.63
N ASP A 129 7.74 -11.56 23.82
CA ASP A 129 7.07 -11.34 25.10
C ASP A 129 6.90 -9.83 25.42
N PRO A 130 5.98 -9.47 26.33
CA PRO A 130 5.82 -8.08 26.81
C PRO A 130 7.13 -7.47 27.26
N TRP A 131 7.36 -6.20 26.94
CA TRP A 131 8.60 -5.47 27.23
C TRP A 131 8.37 -4.32 28.19
N ASN A 132 9.45 -3.87 28.85
CA ASN A 132 9.38 -2.77 29.81
C ASN A 132 9.86 -1.43 29.23
N ASP A 133 10.92 -1.46 28.43
CA ASP A 133 11.53 -0.27 27.82
C ASP A 133 11.91 -0.52 26.36
N VAL A 134 12.34 0.54 25.67
CA VAL A 134 12.77 0.47 24.26
C VAL A 134 13.94 -0.49 24.08
N CYS A 135 14.87 -0.52 25.04
CA CYS A 135 16.07 -1.35 24.97
C CYS A 135 15.73 -2.84 25.10
N ASP A 136 14.84 -3.21 26.02
CA ASP A 136 14.30 -4.56 26.20
C ASP A 136 13.50 -5.00 24.97
N PHE A 137 12.65 -4.12 24.42
CA PHE A 137 11.94 -4.36 23.18
C PHE A 137 12.89 -4.70 22.01
N LEU A 138 13.92 -3.86 21.80
CA LEU A 138 14.91 -4.09 20.75
C LEU A 138 15.75 -5.34 21.02
N THR A 139 16.10 -5.61 22.27
CA THR A 139 16.84 -6.82 22.67
C THR A 139 16.04 -8.08 22.35
N LYS A 140 14.75 -8.11 22.69
CA LYS A 140 13.85 -9.23 22.37
C LYS A 140 13.74 -9.46 20.87
N ILE A 141 13.64 -8.40 20.07
CA ILE A 141 13.67 -8.51 18.60
C ILE A 141 15.01 -9.07 18.12
N CYS A 142 16.14 -8.60 18.65
CA CYS A 142 17.47 -9.09 18.27
C CYS A 142 17.63 -10.58 18.55
N VAL A 143 17.26 -11.03 19.75
CA VAL A 143 17.32 -12.43 20.16
C VAL A 143 16.41 -13.28 19.28
N LYS A 144 15.16 -12.84 19.04
CA LYS A 144 14.19 -13.56 18.22
C LYS A 144 14.63 -13.69 16.75
N THR A 145 15.25 -12.65 16.20
CA THR A 145 15.67 -12.59 14.79
C THR A 145 17.10 -13.05 14.55
N GLY A 146 17.85 -13.40 15.60
CA GLY A 146 19.26 -13.79 15.53
C GLY A 146 20.20 -12.63 15.14
N ARG A 147 19.79 -11.38 15.33
CA ARG A 147 20.59 -10.18 14.98
C ARG A 147 21.49 -9.79 16.14
N LEU A 148 22.52 -10.60 16.34
CA LEU A 148 23.51 -10.43 17.39
C LEU A 148 24.86 -10.05 16.78
N LEU A 149 25.58 -9.18 17.46
CA LEU A 149 26.97 -8.86 17.19
C LEU A 149 27.88 -10.00 17.66
N LYS A 150 29.18 -9.86 17.36
CA LYS A 150 30.20 -10.78 17.88
C LYS A 150 30.15 -10.77 19.41
N GLY A 151 30.13 -11.96 20.00
CA GLY A 151 30.00 -12.11 21.47
C GLY A 151 28.56 -12.26 21.96
N GLY A 152 27.56 -12.28 21.06
CA GLY A 152 26.16 -12.49 21.43
C GLY A 152 25.43 -11.24 21.91
N GLU A 153 26.05 -10.07 21.79
CA GLU A 153 25.42 -8.80 22.15
C GLU A 153 24.33 -8.41 21.13
N PRO A 154 23.17 -7.89 21.56
CA PRO A 154 22.10 -7.50 20.66
C PRO A 154 22.47 -6.28 19.81
N ASP A 155 22.25 -6.34 18.49
CA ASP A 155 22.43 -5.19 17.59
C ASP A 155 21.19 -4.28 17.57
N TRP A 156 21.10 -3.38 18.54
CA TRP A 156 19.99 -2.43 18.67
C TRP A 156 19.84 -1.50 17.46
N ASN A 157 20.94 -1.11 16.82
CA ASN A 157 20.89 -0.20 15.67
C ASN A 157 20.22 -0.85 14.47
N THR A 158 20.60 -2.09 14.15
CA THR A 158 19.99 -2.84 13.06
C THR A 158 18.53 -3.16 13.39
N ALA A 159 18.22 -3.55 14.62
CA ALA A 159 16.84 -3.81 15.05
C ALA A 159 15.96 -2.55 14.95
N ALA A 160 16.46 -1.40 15.41
CA ALA A 160 15.73 -0.13 15.32
C ALA A 160 15.43 0.25 13.85
N LYS A 161 16.39 0.09 12.94
CA LYS A 161 16.17 0.33 11.50
C LYS A 161 15.12 -0.60 10.91
N ILE A 162 15.03 -1.85 11.36
CA ILE A 162 13.99 -2.79 10.92
C ILE A 162 12.63 -2.32 11.41
N VAL A 163 12.51 -1.96 12.69
CA VAL A 163 11.26 -1.49 13.27
C VAL A 163 10.74 -0.25 12.55
N LEU A 164 11.61 0.73 12.28
CA LEU A 164 11.26 1.94 11.54
C LEU A 164 10.83 1.64 10.09
N ASN A 165 11.53 0.74 9.41
CA ASN A 165 11.16 0.30 8.05
C ASN A 165 9.82 -0.46 8.03
N ASP A 166 9.59 -1.35 9.00
CA ASP A 166 8.36 -2.13 9.13
C ASP A 166 7.16 -1.21 9.42
N PHE A 167 7.37 -0.14 10.20
CA PHE A 167 6.38 0.92 10.39
C PHE A 167 6.08 1.65 9.07
N GLN A 168 7.10 2.15 8.38
CA GLN A 168 6.92 2.90 7.12
C GLN A 168 6.29 2.08 6.00
N ARG A 169 6.52 0.76 5.98
CA ARG A 169 5.97 -0.17 4.98
C ARG A 169 4.55 -0.65 5.32
N GLY A 170 4.01 -0.24 6.45
CA GLY A 170 2.67 -0.64 6.89
C GLY A 170 2.58 -2.08 7.38
N ARG A 171 3.71 -2.72 7.71
CA ARG A 171 3.71 -4.04 8.37
C ARG A 171 3.15 -3.92 9.79
N LEU A 172 3.44 -2.79 10.44
CA LEU A 172 2.84 -2.42 11.71
C LEU A 172 1.58 -1.58 11.46
N PRO A 173 0.38 -2.08 11.81
CA PRO A 173 -0.86 -1.36 11.57
C PRO A 173 -0.97 -0.15 12.50
N TYR A 174 -1.21 1.01 11.91
CA TYR A 174 -1.42 2.27 12.63
C TYR A 174 -2.33 3.20 11.83
N PHE A 175 -3.16 3.95 12.56
CA PHE A 175 -3.94 5.05 12.01
C PHE A 175 -4.12 6.14 13.06
N VAL A 176 -4.29 7.37 12.59
CA VAL A 176 -4.67 8.52 13.42
C VAL A 176 -6.17 8.67 13.34
N LEU A 177 -6.84 8.82 14.49
CA LEU A 177 -8.26 9.14 14.51
C LEU A 177 -8.51 10.53 13.93
N PRO A 178 -9.53 10.71 13.10
CA PRO A 178 -9.94 12.05 12.69
C PRO A 178 -10.44 12.85 13.91
N PRO A 179 -10.33 14.19 13.87
CA PRO A 179 -10.85 15.05 14.93
C PRO A 179 -12.32 14.75 15.23
N GLY A 180 -12.67 14.63 16.51
CA GLY A 180 -14.05 14.33 16.95
C GLY A 180 -14.43 12.85 16.98
N CYS A 181 -13.51 11.93 16.63
CA CYS A 181 -13.70 10.50 16.86
C CYS A 181 -12.92 10.02 18.09
N GLU A 182 -13.61 9.38 19.02
CA GLU A 182 -13.01 8.71 20.18
C GLU A 182 -12.99 7.20 19.96
N LEU A 183 -11.96 6.53 20.47
CA LEU A 183 -11.94 5.08 20.53
C LEU A 183 -12.91 4.65 21.63
N GLN A 184 -14.00 3.98 21.26
CA GLN A 184 -14.78 3.22 22.23
C GLN A 184 -13.85 2.17 22.84
N ASN A 185 -13.77 2.13 24.16
CA ASN A 185 -12.90 1.19 24.87
C ASN A 185 -13.25 -0.23 24.47
N ALA A 186 -12.31 -0.91 23.82
CA ALA A 186 -12.44 -2.29 23.35
C ALA A 186 -12.30 -3.30 24.51
N HIS A 187 -13.06 -3.10 25.59
CA HIS A 187 -13.11 -4.01 26.74
C HIS A 187 -14.41 -4.83 26.82
N GLU A 188 -15.37 -4.66 25.90
CA GLU A 188 -16.66 -5.38 25.95
C GLU A 188 -17.02 -6.20 24.69
N HIS A 189 -16.17 -6.27 23.65
CA HIS A 189 -16.54 -6.95 22.38
C HIS A 189 -15.55 -8.00 21.85
N CYS A 190 -14.62 -8.45 22.68
CA CYS A 190 -13.68 -9.51 22.29
C CYS A 190 -14.23 -10.94 22.42
N GLU A 191 -15.41 -11.16 23.02
CA GLU A 191 -16.00 -12.51 23.14
C GLU A 191 -16.90 -12.90 21.95
N ASP A 192 -17.52 -11.94 21.26
CA ASP A 192 -18.47 -12.25 20.18
C ASP A 192 -17.82 -12.51 18.82
N SER A 193 -16.57 -12.05 18.62
CA SER A 193 -15.85 -12.25 17.34
C SER A 193 -15.19 -13.64 17.22
N VAL A 194 -15.11 -14.40 18.31
CA VAL A 194 -14.60 -15.79 18.29
C VAL A 194 -15.68 -16.78 17.83
N LYS A 195 -16.96 -16.53 18.17
CA LYS A 195 -18.07 -17.41 17.77
C LYS A 195 -18.36 -17.38 16.26
N CYS A 196 -18.23 -16.22 15.62
CA CYS A 196 -18.46 -16.10 14.17
C CYS A 196 -17.42 -16.81 13.30
N ALA A 197 -16.22 -17.11 13.84
CA ALA A 197 -15.18 -17.82 13.10
C ALA A 197 -15.29 -19.35 13.23
N GLU A 198 -15.87 -19.86 14.33
CA GLU A 198 -16.04 -21.30 14.56
C GLU A 198 -17.27 -21.88 13.84
N GLU A 199 -18.36 -21.13 13.69
CA GLU A 199 -19.56 -21.62 12.97
C GLU A 199 -19.37 -21.75 11.44
N ILE A 200 -18.40 -21.03 10.87
CA ILE A 200 -18.06 -21.13 9.44
C ILE A 200 -17.20 -22.37 9.15
N ALA A 201 -16.43 -22.87 10.13
CA ALA A 201 -15.55 -24.03 9.95
C ALA A 201 -16.27 -25.38 10.08
N THR A 202 -17.47 -25.42 10.67
CA THR A 202 -18.22 -26.67 10.90
C THR A 202 -19.32 -26.97 9.87
N SER A 203 -19.56 -26.10 8.89
CA SER A 203 -20.61 -26.28 7.87
C SER A 203 -20.09 -26.72 6.49
N GLU A 204 -18.78 -26.77 6.25
CA GLU A 204 -18.18 -27.14 4.95
C GLU A 204 -17.63 -28.58 4.87
N CYS A 205 -18.01 -29.47 5.80
CA CYS A 205 -17.58 -30.87 5.76
C CYS A 205 -18.69 -31.85 6.16
N ASN A 206 -19.79 -31.87 5.40
CA ASN A 206 -20.65 -33.04 5.23
C ASN A 206 -21.64 -32.80 4.08
N ASP A 207 -21.21 -33.02 2.84
CA ASP A 207 -22.04 -33.69 1.84
C ASP A 207 -21.21 -34.08 0.62
N SER A 208 -20.79 -35.33 0.59
CA SER A 208 -20.24 -36.00 -0.59
C SER A 208 -20.50 -37.49 -0.44
N ASN A 209 -21.65 -37.94 -0.98
CA ASN A 209 -21.86 -39.23 -1.66
C ASN A 209 -23.37 -39.45 -1.87
N ASP A 210 -23.87 -39.34 -3.10
CA ASP A 210 -24.34 -40.52 -3.85
C ASP A 210 -25.08 -40.16 -5.18
N ILE A 211 -24.48 -40.66 -6.28
CA ILE A 211 -25.08 -41.44 -7.39
C ILE A 211 -26.08 -40.78 -8.37
N ALA A 212 -25.54 -40.47 -9.56
CA ALA A 212 -25.89 -40.92 -10.92
C ALA A 212 -27.33 -40.85 -11.52
N ASN A 213 -27.30 -40.40 -12.79
CA ASN A 213 -28.18 -40.68 -13.94
C ASN A 213 -29.59 -40.06 -14.02
N GLU A 214 -29.79 -39.15 -14.98
CA GLU A 214 -30.55 -39.43 -16.23
C GLU A 214 -30.45 -38.26 -17.23
N GLU A 215 -30.25 -38.58 -18.51
CA GLU A 215 -30.26 -37.68 -19.66
C GLU A 215 -31.70 -37.25 -20.02
N SER A 216 -31.91 -36.01 -20.52
CA SER A 216 -32.41 -35.75 -21.89
C SER A 216 -32.87 -34.28 -22.13
N ASN A 217 -32.34 -33.71 -23.23
CA ASN A 217 -32.93 -32.79 -24.22
C ASN A 217 -33.83 -31.59 -23.79
N ALA A 218 -33.42 -30.36 -24.16
CA ALA A 218 -33.96 -29.62 -25.34
C ALA A 218 -33.55 -28.11 -25.35
N ALA A 219 -32.92 -27.74 -26.46
CA ALA A 219 -32.89 -26.50 -27.27
C ALA A 219 -33.45 -25.12 -26.80
N ASP A 220 -32.79 -24.09 -27.39
CA ASP A 220 -33.21 -22.72 -27.73
C ASP A 220 -33.36 -21.68 -26.61
N ASP A 221 -33.09 -20.38 -26.79
CA ASP A 221 -32.38 -19.55 -27.76
C ASP A 221 -32.46 -18.13 -27.14
N HIS A 222 -31.36 -17.37 -27.08
CA HIS A 222 -31.34 -15.95 -27.47
C HIS A 222 -30.08 -15.19 -27.06
N ASN A 223 -29.55 -14.55 -28.10
CA ASN A 223 -28.52 -13.53 -28.17
C ASN A 223 -28.76 -12.34 -27.25
N ASN A 224 -27.67 -11.76 -26.73
CA ASN A 224 -27.40 -10.35 -26.99
C ASN A 224 -25.89 -10.08 -26.95
N SER A 225 -25.39 -9.74 -28.13
CA SER A 225 -24.09 -9.15 -28.42
C SER A 225 -24.11 -7.66 -28.05
N ASP A 226 -23.10 -7.20 -27.31
CA ASP A 226 -22.67 -5.80 -27.38
C ASP A 226 -21.14 -5.81 -27.53
N ASP A 227 -20.72 -5.57 -28.77
CA ASP A 227 -19.36 -5.27 -29.19
C ASP A 227 -18.97 -3.86 -28.72
N ASP A 228 -17.74 -3.69 -28.24
CA ASP A 228 -17.03 -2.41 -28.34
C ASP A 228 -15.52 -2.69 -28.42
N ASP A 229 -14.96 -2.35 -29.58
CA ASP A 229 -13.61 -2.65 -30.07
C ASP A 229 -12.47 -2.05 -29.24
N ASP A 230 -11.57 -2.90 -28.75
CA ASP A 230 -10.21 -2.54 -28.35
C ASP A 230 -9.27 -2.71 -29.57
N ASP A 231 -8.98 -1.60 -30.26
CA ASP A 231 -8.00 -1.57 -31.35
C ASP A 231 -6.56 -1.64 -30.81
N ASP A 232 -5.94 -2.81 -30.98
CA ASP A 232 -4.52 -3.10 -30.74
C ASP A 232 -3.65 -2.55 -31.87
N GLY A 233 -3.14 -1.35 -31.67
CA GLY A 233 -2.14 -0.74 -32.53
C GLY A 233 -0.72 -1.20 -32.20
N THR A 234 -0.33 -2.41 -32.63
CA THR A 234 1.09 -2.73 -32.89
C THR A 234 1.59 -1.92 -34.09
N LEU A 235 2.60 -1.06 -33.93
CA LEU A 235 3.44 -0.66 -35.07
C LEU A 235 4.85 -0.18 -34.68
N THR A 236 5.80 -1.00 -35.12
CA THR A 236 7.14 -0.73 -35.69
C THR A 236 8.23 -0.05 -34.86
N ASP A 237 9.19 -0.91 -34.51
CA ASP A 237 10.63 -0.67 -34.60
C ASP A 237 11.01 -0.08 -35.99
N LEU A 238 11.69 1.07 -35.97
CA LEU A 238 12.44 1.60 -37.10
C LEU A 238 13.80 2.04 -36.56
N GLY A 239 14.76 1.12 -36.65
CA GLY A 239 16.16 1.48 -36.67
C GLY A 239 16.54 2.16 -37.98
N SER A 240 17.53 3.06 -37.90
CA SER A 240 18.69 3.16 -38.81
C SER A 240 19.09 4.61 -39.16
N THR A 241 20.38 4.87 -38.88
CA THR A 241 21.35 5.71 -39.61
C THR A 241 21.32 7.24 -39.54
N CYS A 242 22.35 7.74 -38.85
CA CYS A 242 23.32 8.77 -39.26
C CYS A 242 22.88 9.91 -40.18
N SER A 243 22.99 11.15 -39.67
CA SER A 243 23.94 12.17 -40.14
C SER A 243 24.23 13.14 -38.99
#